data_AF-A0A7S4ERU4-F1
#
_entry.id   AF-A0A7S4ERU4-F1
#
_cell.length_a   1.000
_cell.length_b   1.000
_cell.length_c   1.000
_cell.angle_alpha   90.00
_cell.angle_beta   90.00
_cell.angle_gamma   90.00
#
_symmetry.space_group_name_H-M   'P 1'
#
loop_
_entity.id
_entity.type
_entity.pdbx_description
1 polymer ?
#
loop_
_entity_poly.entity_id
_entity_poly.type
_entity_poly.pdbx_seq_one_letter_code
_entity_poly.pdbx_strand_id
1 'polypeptide(L)'
;DADEVLDWAGDHVHSNFRHAYAALLGAGYFIDVLSCSWLTVDASAYAALLIVDPERDFAPDEISKLFDDVVIRGMSVVVLAEWYNVRVRRKLAFYDENSGAWLTPPTGGANVPAINSALAPFGVGFADAALSGELPIGEHRVPVQSATAIDTFPEGGYLLRAPVLTNDAAQMTSILKLLHARRYNVPLLGLLQLSRSPKDVHSSTLPIGGGAG
;
A
#
# COMPACT_ATOMS: atom_id res chain seq x y z
N ASP A 1 2.74 9.47 -22.80
CA ASP A 1 2.10 10.79 -23.01
C ASP A 1 0.56 10.78 -22.93
N ALA A 2 -0.07 9.65 -22.58
CA ALA A 2 -1.46 9.61 -22.09
C ALA A 2 -1.52 9.57 -20.54
N ASP A 3 -0.42 9.12 -19.91
CA ASP A 3 -0.27 9.01 -18.46
C ASP A 3 -0.10 10.37 -17.75
N GLU A 4 0.28 11.44 -18.45
CA GLU A 4 0.43 12.79 -17.87
C GLU A 4 -0.91 13.49 -17.60
N VAL A 5 -2.01 13.06 -18.24
CA VAL A 5 -3.34 13.69 -18.08
C VAL A 5 -4.00 13.26 -16.77
N LEU A 6 -3.62 12.10 -16.26
CA LEU A 6 -4.07 11.59 -14.96
C LEU A 6 -2.97 11.94 -13.97
N ASP A 7 -3.28 12.79 -12.99
CA ASP A 7 -2.30 13.34 -12.04
C ASP A 7 -1.82 12.29 -11.02
N TRP A 8 -1.06 11.30 -11.50
CA TRP A 8 -0.49 10.21 -10.70
C TRP A 8 0.65 10.68 -9.76
N ALA A 9 1.03 11.96 -9.84
CA ALA A 9 2.06 12.60 -9.02
C ALA A 9 1.51 13.74 -8.13
N GLY A 10 0.20 13.95 -8.10
CA GLY A 10 -0.45 15.04 -7.35
C GLY A 10 -0.39 14.89 -5.83
N ASP A 11 -0.13 13.66 -5.37
CA ASP A 11 -0.05 13.28 -3.98
C ASP A 11 1.29 13.69 -3.35
N HIS A 12 1.24 14.73 -2.50
CA HIS A 12 2.42 15.27 -1.86
C HIS A 12 2.16 15.70 -0.41
N VAL A 13 3.22 15.70 0.42
CA VAL A 13 3.21 16.22 1.81
C VAL A 13 2.88 17.70 1.92
N HIS A 14 2.83 18.42 0.80
CA HIS A 14 2.49 19.84 0.74
C HIS A 14 1.11 20.10 0.13
N SER A 15 0.46 19.06 -0.43
CA SER A 15 -0.90 19.05 -0.96
C SER A 15 -1.79 18.12 -0.12
N ASN A 16 -2.13 16.94 -0.65
CA ASN A 16 -3.12 16.00 -0.12
C ASN A 16 -2.73 15.44 1.26
N PHE A 17 -1.43 15.35 1.55
CA PHE A 17 -0.93 14.85 2.84
C PHE A 17 -0.46 15.95 3.80
N ARG A 18 -0.79 17.22 3.54
CA ARG A 18 -0.36 18.36 4.38
C ARG A 18 -0.74 18.22 5.86
N HIS A 19 -1.94 17.73 6.15
CA HIS A 19 -2.38 17.53 7.54
C HIS A 19 -1.58 16.43 8.25
N ALA A 20 -1.35 15.30 7.58
CA ALA A 20 -0.52 14.22 8.14
C ALA A 20 0.92 14.69 8.38
N TYR A 21 1.50 15.39 7.40
CA TYR A 21 2.83 16.00 7.51
C TYR A 21 2.92 16.96 8.71
N ALA A 22 1.98 17.88 8.85
CA ALA A 22 1.95 18.83 9.97
C ALA A 22 1.77 18.14 11.32
N ALA A 23 0.94 17.09 11.40
CA ALA A 23 0.74 16.32 12.63
C ALA A 23 2.02 15.60 13.07
N LEU A 24 2.76 15.00 12.14
CA LEU A 24 4.03 14.34 12.42
C LEU A 24 5.11 15.35 12.87
N LEU A 25 5.20 16.50 12.20
CA LEU A 25 6.10 17.58 12.66
C LEU A 25 5.71 18.07 14.07
N GLY A 26 4.42 18.26 14.33
CA GLY A 26 3.91 18.65 15.64
C GLY A 26 4.19 17.62 16.74
N ALA A 27 4.32 16.35 16.39
CA ALA A 27 4.72 15.27 17.30
C ALA A 27 6.26 15.18 17.49
N GLY A 28 7.05 16.00 16.79
CA GLY A 28 8.51 16.07 16.93
C GLY A 28 9.29 15.17 15.98
N TYR A 29 8.65 14.60 14.96
CA TYR A 29 9.36 13.85 13.92
C TYR A 29 10.05 14.79 12.92
N PHE A 30 11.22 14.37 12.45
CA PHE A 30 11.86 14.96 11.26
C PHE A 30 11.41 14.18 10.04
N ILE A 31 10.91 14.88 9.02
CA ILE A 31 10.46 14.26 7.77
C ILE A 31 11.34 14.76 6.63
N ASP A 32 11.90 13.80 5.91
CA ASP A 32 12.60 14.01 4.66
C ASP A 32 11.74 13.50 3.50
N VAL A 33 11.59 14.31 2.47
CA VAL A 33 10.83 13.96 1.27
C VAL A 33 11.85 13.56 0.21
N LEU A 34 11.89 12.27 -0.10
CA LEU A 34 12.86 11.72 -1.05
C LEU A 34 12.62 12.30 -2.45
N SER A 35 13.52 13.20 -2.88
CA SER A 35 13.53 13.74 -4.24
C SER A 35 14.50 12.99 -5.17
N CYS A 36 15.22 12.00 -4.65
CA CYS A 36 16.18 11.17 -5.37
C CYS A 36 15.73 9.70 -5.39
N SER A 37 16.44 8.89 -6.17
CA SER A 37 16.22 7.44 -6.16
C SER A 37 16.41 6.87 -4.76
N TRP A 38 15.45 6.07 -4.30
CA TRP A 38 15.52 5.31 -3.06
C TRP A 38 16.79 4.45 -2.96
N LEU A 39 17.35 4.03 -4.09
CA LEU A 39 18.61 3.28 -4.12
C LEU A 39 19.79 4.01 -3.47
N THR A 40 19.75 5.34 -3.42
CA THR A 40 20.84 6.18 -2.88
C THR A 40 20.69 6.52 -1.40
N VAL A 41 19.55 6.19 -0.79
CA VAL A 41 19.25 6.55 0.59
C VAL A 41 19.97 5.62 1.55
N ASP A 42 20.75 6.19 2.48
CA ASP A 42 21.30 5.44 3.61
C ASP A 42 20.23 5.23 4.68
N ALA A 43 19.65 4.04 4.72
CA ALA A 43 18.65 3.66 5.72
C ALA A 43 19.14 3.78 7.18
N SER A 44 20.44 3.78 7.44
CA SER A 44 20.98 3.95 8.80
C SER A 44 20.72 5.35 9.36
N ALA A 45 20.44 6.33 8.50
CA ALA A 45 20.10 7.70 8.87
C ALA A 45 18.62 7.89 9.22
N TYR A 46 17.76 6.90 8.93
CA TYR A 46 16.30 7.02 9.07
C TYR A 46 15.74 5.94 10.00
N ALA A 47 14.80 6.31 10.86
CA ALA A 47 14.10 5.36 11.71
C ALA A 47 13.07 4.53 10.93
N ALA A 48 12.41 5.17 9.96
CA ALA A 48 11.39 4.54 9.15
C ALA A 48 11.31 5.12 7.74
N LEU A 49 10.92 4.28 6.78
CA LEU A 49 10.47 4.67 5.45
C LEU A 49 8.95 4.65 5.40
N LEU A 50 8.34 5.71 4.88
CA LEU A 50 6.90 5.81 4.63
C LEU A 50 6.64 5.61 3.13
N ILE A 51 5.82 4.64 2.79
CA ILE A 51 5.31 4.40 1.43
C ILE A 51 3.81 4.68 1.49
N VAL A 52 3.39 5.83 0.96
CA VAL A 52 2.01 6.33 1.05
C VAL A 52 1.46 6.45 -0.34
N ASP A 53 0.34 5.76 -0.58
CA ASP A 53 -0.39 5.73 -1.85
C ASP A 53 0.50 5.59 -3.11
N PRO A 54 1.35 4.54 -3.18
CA PRO A 54 2.24 4.39 -4.33
C PRO A 54 1.45 3.97 -5.56
N GLU A 55 1.46 4.80 -6.61
CA GLU A 55 0.83 4.49 -7.90
C GLU A 55 1.81 3.87 -8.93
N ARG A 56 3.10 3.79 -8.60
CA ARG A 56 4.17 3.26 -9.47
C ARG A 56 4.53 1.80 -9.17
N ASP A 57 5.21 1.19 -10.13
CA ASP A 57 5.89 -0.09 -9.92
C ASP A 57 7.21 0.09 -9.13
N PHE A 58 7.63 -0.97 -8.42
CA PHE A 58 8.92 -1.04 -7.74
C PHE A 58 9.89 -1.91 -8.56
N ALA A 59 11.08 -1.37 -8.83
CA ALA A 59 12.10 -2.11 -9.55
C ALA A 59 12.71 -3.23 -8.67
N PRO A 60 13.20 -4.35 -9.24
CA PRO A 60 13.71 -5.48 -8.47
C PRO A 60 14.85 -5.13 -7.50
N ASP A 61 15.68 -4.16 -7.85
CA ASP A 61 16.76 -3.62 -7.03
C ASP A 61 16.23 -2.77 -5.87
N GLU A 62 15.15 -1.99 -6.07
CA GLU A 62 14.46 -1.29 -4.99
C GLU A 62 13.86 -2.27 -3.97
N ILE A 63 13.24 -3.35 -4.44
CA ILE A 63 12.67 -4.39 -3.57
C ILE A 63 13.77 -5.08 -2.76
N SER A 64 14.89 -5.39 -3.42
CA SER A 64 16.04 -6.02 -2.76
C SER A 64 16.66 -5.09 -1.71
N LYS A 65 16.80 -3.79 -2.04
CA LYS A 65 17.28 -2.78 -1.08
C LYS A 65 16.32 -2.59 0.09
N LEU A 66 15.01 -2.53 -0.15
CA LEU A 66 13.99 -2.46 0.89
C LEU A 66 14.16 -3.62 1.89
N PHE A 67 14.33 -4.84 1.37
CA PHE A 67 14.55 -6.01 2.20
C PHE A 67 15.80 -5.88 3.07
N ASP A 68 16.94 -5.50 2.47
CA ASP A 68 18.20 -5.34 3.20
C ASP A 68 18.11 -4.21 4.25
N ASP A 69 17.51 -3.08 3.90
CA ASP A 69 17.34 -1.96 4.82
C ASP A 69 16.48 -2.34 6.04
N VAL A 70 15.45 -3.16 5.84
CA VAL A 70 14.59 -3.63 6.93
C VAL A 70 15.25 -4.74 7.76
N VAL A 71 15.74 -5.79 7.10
CA VAL A 71 16.20 -7.02 7.77
C VAL A 71 17.60 -6.85 8.35
N ILE A 72 18.50 -6.21 7.60
CA ILE A 72 19.91 -6.07 7.98
C ILE A 72 20.12 -4.79 8.79
N ARG A 73 19.57 -3.65 8.31
CA ARG A 73 19.81 -2.34 8.95
C ARG A 73 18.77 -1.99 10.01
N GLY A 74 17.65 -2.70 10.05
CA GLY A 74 16.61 -2.52 11.07
C GLY A 74 15.74 -1.29 10.88
N MET A 75 15.67 -0.75 9.66
CA MET A 75 14.77 0.35 9.31
C MET A 75 13.32 -0.13 9.38
N SER A 76 12.43 0.64 10.01
CA SER A 76 11.00 0.33 10.00
C SER A 76 10.37 0.76 8.67
N VAL A 77 9.27 0.12 8.27
CA VAL A 77 8.54 0.53 7.06
C VAL A 77 7.06 0.66 7.41
N VAL A 78 6.47 1.78 7.00
CA VAL A 78 5.04 2.04 7.12
C VAL A 78 4.48 2.13 5.71
N VAL A 79 3.53 1.25 5.39
CA VAL A 79 2.84 1.24 4.11
C VAL A 79 1.38 1.63 4.32
N LEU A 80 0.95 2.68 3.63
CA LEU A 80 -0.45 3.12 3.57
C LEU A 80 -0.94 2.91 2.15
N ALA A 81 -1.74 1.86 1.96
CA ALA A 81 -2.33 1.50 0.68
C ALA A 81 -3.79 1.96 0.62
N GLU A 82 -4.13 2.65 -0.46
CA GLU A 82 -5.48 3.09 -0.79
C GLU A 82 -6.31 1.91 -1.38
N TRP A 83 -7.55 2.11 -1.81
CA TRP A 83 -8.37 1.12 -2.46
C TRP A 83 -7.73 0.63 -3.77
N TYR A 84 -7.99 -0.64 -4.08
CA TYR A 84 -7.63 -1.20 -5.38
C TYR A 84 -8.68 -2.19 -5.81
N ASN A 85 -9.31 -1.95 -6.96
CA ASN A 85 -10.22 -2.93 -7.54
C ASN A 85 -10.18 -2.91 -9.06
N VAL A 86 -9.73 -4.03 -9.65
CA VAL A 86 -9.54 -4.14 -11.11
C VAL A 86 -10.86 -3.94 -11.87
N ARG A 87 -11.99 -4.39 -11.31
CA ARG A 87 -13.29 -4.28 -11.96
C ARG A 87 -13.82 -2.85 -11.94
N VAL A 88 -13.64 -2.13 -10.84
CA VAL A 88 -14.00 -0.71 -10.71
C VAL A 88 -13.10 0.14 -11.61
N ARG A 89 -11.78 -0.06 -11.57
CA ARG A 89 -10.82 0.69 -12.40
C ARG A 89 -11.16 0.63 -13.88
N ARG A 90 -11.52 -0.56 -14.41
CA ARG A 90 -11.94 -0.72 -15.81
C ARG A 90 -13.20 0.08 -16.19
N LYS A 91 -14.04 0.42 -15.22
CA LYS A 91 -15.25 1.24 -15.43
C LYS A 91 -14.98 2.74 -15.29
N LEU A 92 -13.82 3.14 -14.76
CA LEU A 92 -13.39 4.53 -14.66
C LEU A 92 -12.73 5.05 -15.95
N ALA A 93 -12.67 4.23 -17.01
CA ALA A 93 -12.21 4.69 -18.31
C ALA A 93 -13.12 5.81 -18.81
N PHE A 94 -12.54 6.93 -19.22
CA PHE A 94 -13.27 8.06 -19.79
C PHE A 94 -12.65 8.49 -21.11
N TYR A 95 -13.48 9.12 -21.94
CA TYR A 95 -13.03 9.69 -23.19
C TYR A 95 -12.47 11.08 -22.92
N ASP A 96 -11.20 11.29 -23.19
CA ASP A 96 -10.58 12.62 -23.15
C ASP A 96 -10.69 13.27 -24.52
N GLU A 97 -11.49 14.33 -24.60
CA GLU A 97 -11.72 15.06 -25.86
C GLU A 97 -10.46 15.77 -26.37
N ASN A 98 -9.52 16.10 -25.48
CA ASN A 98 -8.28 16.79 -25.86
C ASN A 98 -7.29 15.86 -26.58
N SER A 99 -7.11 14.63 -26.09
CA SER A 99 -6.26 13.61 -26.73
C SER A 99 -7.00 12.77 -27.77
N GLY A 100 -8.34 12.85 -27.81
CA GLY A 100 -9.18 12.04 -28.69
C GLY A 100 -9.15 10.54 -28.37
N ALA A 101 -8.69 10.16 -27.17
CA ALA A 101 -8.47 8.78 -26.76
C ALA A 101 -9.28 8.41 -25.51
N TRP A 102 -9.54 7.11 -25.37
CA TRP A 102 -10.02 6.56 -24.11
C TRP A 102 -8.84 6.43 -23.14
N LEU A 103 -8.91 7.15 -22.03
CA LEU A 103 -7.95 7.06 -20.94
C LEU A 103 -8.51 6.12 -19.88
N THR A 104 -7.72 5.15 -19.47
CA THR A 104 -8.03 4.31 -18.31
C THR A 104 -7.01 4.65 -17.22
N PRO A 105 -7.45 4.96 -16.00
CA PRO A 105 -6.53 5.14 -14.89
C PRO A 105 -5.57 3.96 -14.75
N PRO A 106 -4.24 4.20 -14.66
CA PRO A 106 -3.26 3.13 -14.49
C PRO A 106 -3.58 2.33 -13.21
N THR A 107 -4.04 3.03 -12.16
CA THR A 107 -4.52 2.47 -10.90
C THR A 107 -5.92 3.00 -10.55
N GLY A 108 -6.65 2.30 -9.67
CA GLY A 108 -7.92 2.82 -9.12
C GLY A 108 -7.71 3.78 -7.95
N GLY A 109 -6.64 3.51 -7.20
CA GLY A 109 -6.05 4.28 -6.09
C GLY A 109 -4.58 3.83 -6.02
N ALA A 110 -4.16 3.18 -4.94
CA ALA A 110 -2.80 2.61 -4.86
C ALA A 110 -2.56 1.48 -5.88
N ASN A 111 -1.31 1.34 -6.35
CA ASN A 111 -0.84 0.18 -7.11
C ASN A 111 -0.60 -1.02 -6.18
N VAL A 112 -1.69 -1.60 -5.66
CA VAL A 112 -1.64 -2.76 -4.75
C VAL A 112 -0.83 -3.94 -5.31
N PRO A 113 -0.89 -4.30 -6.60
CA PRO A 113 -0.01 -5.34 -7.15
C PRO A 113 1.49 -5.03 -6.99
N ALA A 114 1.92 -3.78 -7.22
CA ALA A 114 3.30 -3.36 -7.02
C ALA A 114 3.67 -3.38 -5.53
N ILE A 115 2.79 -2.89 -4.65
CA ILE A 115 2.99 -2.98 -3.19
C ILE A 115 3.15 -4.43 -2.76
N ASN A 116 2.30 -5.34 -3.23
CA ASN A 116 2.37 -6.75 -2.91
C ASN A 116 3.69 -7.39 -3.39
N SER A 117 4.21 -6.94 -4.54
CA SER A 117 5.52 -7.40 -5.04
C SER A 117 6.65 -6.94 -4.12
N ALA A 118 6.60 -5.69 -3.65
CA ALA A 118 7.58 -5.15 -2.71
C ALA A 118 7.50 -5.77 -1.31
N LEU A 119 6.30 -6.18 -0.88
CA LEU A 119 6.05 -6.75 0.45
C LEU A 119 6.09 -8.28 0.51
N ALA A 120 6.11 -8.96 -0.64
CA ALA A 120 6.20 -10.42 -0.73
C ALA A 120 7.37 -11.02 0.05
N PRO A 121 8.58 -10.42 0.07
CA PRO A 121 9.70 -10.93 0.88
C PRO A 121 9.42 -10.98 2.39
N PHE A 122 8.47 -10.18 2.88
CA PHE A 122 8.03 -10.15 4.27
C PHE A 122 6.78 -11.00 4.53
N GLY A 123 6.22 -11.65 3.51
CA GLY A 123 4.99 -12.43 3.63
C GLY A 123 3.74 -11.57 3.88
N VAL A 124 3.75 -10.30 3.45
CA VAL A 124 2.61 -9.38 3.58
C VAL A 124 1.99 -9.11 2.21
N GLY A 125 0.66 -9.10 2.15
CA GLY A 125 -0.07 -8.79 0.92
C GLY A 125 -1.45 -8.18 1.19
N PHE A 126 -1.83 -7.23 0.36
CA PHE A 126 -3.13 -6.57 0.34
C PHE A 126 -4.08 -7.19 -0.68
N ALA A 127 -5.38 -7.03 -0.46
CA ALA A 127 -6.46 -7.58 -1.26
C ALA A 127 -6.81 -6.69 -2.47
N ASP A 128 -7.58 -7.26 -3.40
CA ASP A 128 -8.37 -6.48 -4.37
C ASP A 128 -9.71 -6.13 -3.72
N ALA A 129 -9.78 -4.94 -3.12
CA ALA A 129 -10.97 -4.42 -2.45
C ALA A 129 -11.04 -2.89 -2.47
N ALA A 130 -12.26 -2.37 -2.48
CA ALA A 130 -12.56 -0.98 -2.15
C ALA A 130 -13.58 -0.95 -1.01
N LEU A 131 -13.12 -0.55 0.17
CA LEU A 131 -13.83 -0.69 1.42
C LEU A 131 -14.02 0.66 2.11
N SER A 132 -15.19 0.90 2.68
CA SER A 132 -15.49 2.07 3.51
C SER A 132 -16.22 1.68 4.79
N GLY A 133 -16.11 2.51 5.82
CA GLY A 133 -16.74 2.29 7.12
C GLY A 133 -15.98 2.97 8.25
N GLU A 134 -15.86 2.29 9.38
CA GLU A 134 -15.13 2.79 10.55
C GLU A 134 -14.14 1.75 11.08
N LEU A 135 -12.94 2.19 11.41
CA LEU A 135 -11.93 1.41 12.12
C LEU A 135 -11.91 1.84 13.60
N PRO A 136 -12.32 0.96 14.54
CA PRO A 136 -12.18 1.24 15.96
C PRO A 136 -10.71 1.14 16.40
N ILE A 137 -10.18 2.20 17.00
CA ILE A 137 -8.82 2.26 17.57
C ILE A 137 -8.92 2.81 19.00
N GLY A 138 -8.82 1.92 20.00
CA GLY A 138 -9.06 2.29 21.39
C GLY A 138 -10.49 2.81 21.58
N GLU A 139 -10.64 4.02 22.11
CA GLU A 139 -11.93 4.70 22.27
C GLU A 139 -12.36 5.49 21.01
N HIS A 140 -11.48 5.60 20.01
CA HIS A 140 -11.73 6.37 18.80
C HIS A 140 -12.34 5.51 17.69
N ARG A 141 -13.17 6.14 16.85
CA ARG A 141 -13.67 5.58 15.60
C ARG A 141 -13.10 6.41 14.46
N VAL A 142 -12.21 5.81 13.68
CA VAL A 142 -11.57 6.48 12.55
C VAL A 142 -12.40 6.20 11.30
N PRO A 143 -12.90 7.23 10.60
CA PRO A 143 -13.60 7.02 9.34
C PRO A 143 -12.64 6.47 8.29
N VAL A 144 -13.03 5.38 7.64
CA VAL A 144 -12.34 4.79 6.51
C VAL A 144 -13.17 5.10 5.28
N GLN A 145 -12.70 6.01 4.44
CA GLN A 145 -13.44 6.43 3.26
C GLN A 145 -13.19 5.51 2.08
N SER A 146 -11.95 5.05 1.94
CA SER A 146 -11.56 4.08 0.93
C SER A 146 -10.29 3.38 1.41
N ALA A 147 -10.31 2.05 1.35
CA ALA A 147 -9.20 1.21 1.79
C ALA A 147 -9.22 -0.14 1.06
N THR A 148 -8.05 -0.75 0.99
CA THR A 148 -7.92 -2.19 0.76
C THR A 148 -7.76 -2.95 2.09
N ALA A 149 -8.06 -4.25 2.09
CA ALA A 149 -7.83 -5.13 3.22
C ALA A 149 -6.45 -5.79 3.14
N ILE A 150 -5.94 -6.27 4.28
CA ILE A 150 -4.80 -7.18 4.31
C ILE A 150 -5.31 -8.59 4.00
N ASP A 151 -4.72 -9.24 2.99
CA ASP A 151 -5.10 -10.60 2.57
C ASP A 151 -4.16 -11.64 3.17
N THR A 152 -2.85 -11.36 3.11
CA THR A 152 -1.80 -12.24 3.63
C THR A 152 -0.96 -11.50 4.66
N PHE A 153 -0.70 -12.14 5.79
CA PHE A 153 0.14 -11.58 6.85
C PHE A 153 0.86 -12.70 7.62
N PRO A 154 2.13 -12.52 8.04
CA PRO A 154 2.86 -13.56 8.73
C PRO A 154 2.26 -13.93 10.09
N GLU A 155 2.43 -15.20 10.46
CA GLU A 155 2.06 -15.69 11.78
C GLU A 155 2.86 -14.96 12.88
N GLY A 156 2.21 -14.61 13.98
CA GLY A 156 2.79 -13.81 15.06
C GLY A 156 2.73 -12.30 14.84
N GLY A 157 2.33 -11.84 13.64
CA GLY A 157 1.97 -10.44 13.40
C GLY A 157 0.64 -10.06 14.08
N TYR A 158 0.50 -8.80 14.46
CA TYR A 158 -0.75 -8.28 15.01
C TYR A 158 -1.62 -7.69 13.90
N LEU A 159 -2.89 -8.10 13.82
CA LEU A 159 -3.86 -7.58 12.86
C LEU A 159 -5.02 -6.93 13.59
N LEU A 160 -5.29 -5.66 13.29
CA LEU A 160 -6.49 -4.97 13.71
C LEU A 160 -7.54 -5.06 12.59
N ARG A 161 -8.73 -5.50 12.97
CA ARG A 161 -9.84 -5.73 12.05
C ARG A 161 -10.94 -4.68 12.22
N ALA A 162 -11.50 -4.23 11.11
CA ALA A 162 -12.71 -3.42 11.12
C ALA A 162 -13.94 -4.35 11.08
N PRO A 163 -14.85 -4.26 12.06
CA PRO A 163 -15.94 -5.21 12.22
C PRO A 163 -17.08 -4.98 11.21
N VAL A 164 -17.23 -3.76 10.68
CA VAL A 164 -18.32 -3.38 9.79
C VAL A 164 -17.78 -2.47 8.69
N LEU A 165 -17.31 -3.08 7.60
CA LEU A 165 -17.04 -2.36 6.35
C LEU A 165 -18.07 -2.69 5.28
N THR A 166 -18.30 -1.71 4.42
CA THR A 166 -19.06 -1.81 3.19
C THR A 166 -18.09 -1.94 2.02
N ASN A 167 -18.42 -2.79 1.04
CA ASN A 167 -17.63 -2.92 -0.18
C ASN A 167 -18.21 -2.01 -1.26
N ASP A 168 -17.52 -0.90 -1.54
CA ASP A 168 -17.96 0.10 -2.50
C ASP A 168 -17.73 -0.32 -3.94
N ALA A 169 -16.80 -1.25 -4.19
CA ALA A 169 -16.65 -1.84 -5.52
C ALA A 169 -17.92 -2.58 -5.97
N ALA A 170 -18.64 -3.22 -5.05
CA ALA A 170 -19.92 -3.85 -5.35
C ALA A 170 -21.02 -2.82 -5.68
N GLN A 171 -21.02 -1.66 -5.00
CA GLN A 171 -21.96 -0.57 -5.24
C GLN A 171 -21.72 0.10 -6.60
N MET A 172 -20.45 0.34 -6.96
CA MET A 172 -20.06 0.99 -8.21
C MET A 172 -20.31 0.13 -9.45
N THR A 173 -20.46 -1.20 -9.27
CA THR A 173 -20.54 -2.15 -10.38
C THR A 173 -21.93 -2.70 -10.69
N SER A 174 -22.94 -2.49 -9.83
CA SER A 174 -24.26 -3.13 -9.94
C SER A 174 -25.42 -2.12 -10.00
N ILE A 175 -26.35 -2.30 -10.96
CA ILE A 175 -27.65 -1.57 -11.03
C ILE A 175 -28.57 -1.93 -9.85
N LEU A 176 -28.28 -3.03 -9.14
CA LEU A 176 -29.06 -3.51 -7.99
C LEU A 176 -28.53 -2.92 -6.68
N LYS A 177 -28.92 -1.67 -6.39
CA LYS A 177 -28.69 -0.94 -5.13
C LYS A 177 -29.23 -1.64 -3.86
N LEU A 178 -29.83 -2.83 -3.96
CA LEU A 178 -30.73 -3.41 -2.96
C LEU A 178 -30.31 -4.78 -2.40
N LEU A 179 -29.19 -5.35 -2.82
CA LEU A 179 -28.76 -6.66 -2.31
C LEU A 179 -27.54 -6.52 -1.39
N HIS A 180 -27.85 -6.31 -0.11
CA HIS A 180 -27.00 -6.48 1.08
C HIS A 180 -25.57 -5.90 1.00
N ALA A 181 -25.35 -4.80 1.74
CA ALA A 181 -24.01 -4.47 2.24
C ALA A 181 -23.49 -5.69 3.02
N ARG A 182 -22.68 -6.53 2.38
CA ARG A 182 -21.95 -7.59 3.08
C ARG A 182 -21.07 -6.88 4.10
N ARG A 183 -21.32 -7.13 5.38
CA ARG A 183 -20.47 -6.66 6.46
C ARG A 183 -19.23 -7.55 6.47
N TYR A 184 -18.09 -6.96 6.13
CA TYR A 184 -16.82 -7.66 6.13
C TYR A 184 -16.09 -7.40 7.45
N ASN A 185 -15.71 -8.46 8.16
CA ASN A 185 -14.75 -8.39 9.27
C ASN A 185 -13.34 -8.66 8.73
N VAL A 186 -12.72 -7.62 8.19
CA VAL A 186 -11.44 -7.72 7.46
C VAL A 186 -10.33 -6.98 8.19
N PRO A 187 -9.09 -7.47 8.11
CA PRO A 187 -7.95 -6.77 8.68
C PRO A 187 -7.63 -5.55 7.83
N LEU A 188 -7.52 -4.38 8.47
CA LEU A 188 -7.18 -3.12 7.81
C LEU A 188 -5.80 -2.60 8.21
N LEU A 189 -5.34 -2.95 9.41
CA LEU A 189 -4.05 -2.51 9.92
C LEU A 189 -3.28 -3.71 10.45
N GLY A 190 -2.00 -3.77 10.10
CA GLY A 190 -1.10 -4.83 10.51
C GLY A 190 0.17 -4.27 11.13
N LEU A 191 0.67 -4.92 12.18
CA LEU A 191 1.97 -4.67 12.78
C LEU A 191 2.77 -5.96 12.76
N LEU A 192 3.86 -5.97 12.02
CA LEU A 192 4.78 -7.08 11.91
C LEU A 192 6.11 -6.70 12.55
N GLN A 193 6.54 -7.46 13.54
CA GLN A 193 7.88 -7.34 14.12
C GLN A 193 8.73 -8.48 13.60
N LEU A 194 9.78 -8.17 12.84
CA LEU A 194 10.73 -9.18 12.39
C LEU A 194 11.68 -9.57 13.54
N SER A 195 11.83 -10.88 13.75
CA SER A 195 12.74 -11.44 14.75
C SER A 195 14.18 -11.13 14.35
N ARG A 196 14.95 -10.46 15.21
CA ARG A 196 16.39 -10.21 15.02
C ARG A 196 17.27 -11.44 15.31
N SER A 197 16.74 -12.65 15.18
CA SER A 197 17.46 -13.88 15.52
C SER A 197 18.65 -14.06 14.57
N PRO A 198 19.90 -14.10 15.07
CA PRO A 198 21.08 -14.33 14.22
C PRO A 198 21.07 -15.68 13.50
N LYS A 199 20.14 -16.59 13.85
CA LYS A 199 20.06 -17.94 13.27
C LYS A 199 19.26 -18.01 11.96
N ASP A 200 18.44 -17.01 11.67
CA ASP A 200 17.51 -17.07 10.52
C ASP A 200 18.09 -16.45 9.23
N VAL A 201 19.22 -15.74 9.34
CA VAL A 201 19.93 -15.12 8.20
C VAL A 201 20.56 -16.15 7.25
N HIS A 202 20.67 -17.42 7.63
CA HIS A 202 21.18 -18.50 6.77
C HIS A 202 20.09 -19.33 6.07
N SER A 203 18.81 -19.05 6.32
CA SER A 203 17.69 -19.79 5.70
C SER A 203 17.16 -19.12 4.42
N SER A 204 17.36 -17.81 4.25
CA SER A 204 16.91 -17.07 3.07
C SER A 204 17.94 -17.12 1.93
N THR A 205 18.24 -18.32 1.43
CA THR A 205 18.84 -18.44 0.10
C THR A 205 17.71 -18.68 -0.89
N LEU A 206 17.52 -17.75 -1.83
CA LEU A 206 16.60 -17.94 -2.96
C LEU A 206 16.87 -19.30 -3.63
N PRO A 207 15.84 -20.04 -4.07
CA PRO A 207 16.06 -21.28 -4.79
C PRO A 207 16.76 -20.95 -6.11
N ILE A 208 18.05 -21.26 -6.18
CA ILE A 208 18.80 -21.24 -7.44
C ILE A 208 18.22 -22.40 -8.27
N GLY A 209 17.59 -22.06 -9.38
CA GLY A 209 16.96 -23.01 -10.29
C GLY A 209 17.92 -24.13 -10.67
N GLY A 210 17.53 -25.36 -10.31
CA GLY A 210 18.16 -26.57 -10.81
C GLY A 210 17.76 -26.79 -12.27
N GLY A 211 18.75 -26.88 -13.14
CA GLY A 211 18.57 -27.26 -14.54
C GLY A 211 19.89 -27.55 -15.24
N ALA A 212 20.18 -28.85 -15.38
CA ALA A 212 20.78 -29.53 -16.54
C ALA A 212 21.87 -30.55 -16.14
N GLY A 213 21.47 -31.82 -16.21
CA GLY A 213 22.28 -33.03 -16.23
C GLY A 213 21.42 -34.16 -16.76
#